data_AF-A0A3D5G941-F1
#
_entry.id   AF-A0A3D5G941-F1
#
_cell.length_a   1.000
_cell.length_b   1.000
_cell.length_c   1.000
_cell.angle_alpha   90.00
_cell.angle_beta   90.00
_cell.angle_gamma   90.00
#
_symmetry.space_group_name_H-M   'P 1'
#
loop_
_entity.id
_entity.type
_entity.pdbx_description
1 polymer ?
#
loop_
_entity_poly.entity_id
_entity_poly.type
_entity_poly.pdbx_seq_one_letter_code
_entity_poly.pdbx_strand_id
1 'polypeptide(L)'
;MTELIHDRFAKEYLTTLLSTIGTVHVHQCTNSNDGEINQEKPATEVIHNRFAKNLLQELLSPLGTVNVRRDVTSEIREIPIYFTQTTSQPQDIENLGLLGRMAGPTAIFEPLGNPIIKNDMWDCMGKYLKLRVELEEKFKKQNIPWDLSAFPMLWILTPTASDDFLTGFGAFPDEANWMKGMYFLGSAFRSAIVVIHELPEISETLWLRMLGRGEVQQRAIAELKNLAVDNPLRISALEFWNEEGKNSNA
;
A
#
# COMPACT_ATOMS: atom_id res chain seq x y z
N MET A 1 22.56 5.41 4.92
CA MET A 1 21.53 4.36 4.93
C MET A 1 21.07 4.15 3.50
N THR A 2 21.30 2.96 2.94
CA THR A 2 20.84 2.60 1.59
C THR A 2 19.33 2.34 1.60
N GLU A 3 18.66 2.63 0.49
CA GLU A 3 17.21 2.47 0.29
C GLU A 3 16.71 1.06 0.65
N LEU A 4 17.45 0.04 0.24
CA LEU A 4 17.14 -1.37 0.50
C LEU A 4 17.08 -1.73 2.00
N ILE A 5 17.92 -1.09 2.83
CA ILE A 5 17.93 -1.35 4.29
C ILE A 5 16.68 -0.77 4.95
N HIS A 6 16.29 0.44 4.56
CA HIS A 6 15.11 1.10 5.10
C HIS A 6 13.82 0.38 4.70
N ASP A 7 13.71 -0.06 3.44
CA ASP A 7 12.55 -0.80 2.96
C ASP A 7 12.39 -2.13 3.70
N ARG A 8 13.50 -2.84 3.95
CA ARG A 8 13.51 -4.08 4.73
C ARG A 8 13.09 -3.83 6.18
N PHE A 9 13.69 -2.84 6.83
CA PHE A 9 13.31 -2.46 8.20
C PHE A 9 11.81 -2.14 8.28
N ALA A 10 11.30 -1.28 7.39
CA ALA A 10 9.91 -0.87 7.41
C ALA A 10 8.95 -2.06 7.27
N LYS A 11 9.26 -3.02 6.39
CA LYS A 11 8.45 -4.23 6.20
C LYS A 11 8.46 -5.15 7.42
N GLU A 12 9.62 -5.44 7.99
CA GLU A 12 9.75 -6.31 9.18
C GLU A 12 9.12 -5.66 10.43
N TYR A 13 9.34 -4.36 10.61
CA TYR A 13 8.78 -3.55 11.69
C TYR A 13 7.25 -3.50 11.65
N LEU A 14 6.66 -3.14 10.49
CA LEU A 14 5.21 -3.11 10.33
C LEU A 14 4.59 -4.49 10.47
N THR A 15 5.24 -5.54 9.95
CA THR A 15 4.78 -6.93 10.11
C THR A 15 4.66 -7.29 11.58
N THR A 16 5.64 -6.90 12.41
CA THR A 16 5.61 -7.21 13.84
C THR A 16 4.50 -6.47 14.56
N LEU A 17 4.36 -5.16 14.33
CA LEU A 17 3.32 -4.36 14.97
C LEU A 17 1.91 -4.86 14.59
N LEU A 18 1.67 -5.08 13.31
CA LEU A 18 0.36 -5.52 12.81
C LEU A 18 0.02 -6.95 13.25
N SER A 19 1.02 -7.82 13.48
CA SER A 19 0.79 -9.18 13.97
C SER A 19 0.16 -9.24 15.36
N THR A 20 0.19 -8.13 16.12
CA THR A 20 -0.51 -8.02 17.40
C THR A 20 -2.03 -7.96 17.27
N ILE A 21 -2.54 -7.54 16.10
CA ILE A 21 -3.98 -7.33 15.85
C ILE A 21 -4.54 -8.15 14.67
N GLY A 22 -3.70 -8.87 13.94
CA GLY A 22 -4.13 -9.61 12.77
C GLY A 22 -3.08 -10.51 12.15
N THR A 23 -3.44 -11.12 11.04
CA THR A 23 -2.52 -11.90 10.21
C THR A 23 -1.88 -11.00 9.16
N VAL A 24 -0.56 -11.06 9.08
CA VAL A 24 0.22 -10.35 8.07
C VAL A 24 0.77 -11.34 7.05
N HIS A 25 0.58 -11.04 5.77
CA HIS A 25 1.16 -11.77 4.66
C HIS A 25 2.06 -10.84 3.86
N VAL A 26 3.35 -11.16 3.81
CA VAL A 26 4.27 -10.59 2.81
C VAL A 26 4.21 -11.55 1.62
N HIS A 27 3.35 -11.24 0.66
CA HIS A 27 3.01 -12.17 -0.41
C HIS A 27 4.10 -12.16 -1.48
N GLN A 28 4.50 -13.33 -1.98
CA GLN A 28 5.31 -13.42 -3.19
C GLN A 28 4.36 -13.67 -4.35
N CYS A 29 4.31 -12.76 -5.33
CA CYS A 29 3.63 -13.05 -6.58
C CYS A 29 4.37 -14.23 -7.23
N THR A 30 3.76 -15.40 -7.24
CA THR A 30 4.22 -16.47 -8.12
C THR A 30 3.94 -16.07 -9.56
N ASN A 31 4.83 -16.44 -10.48
CA ASN A 31 4.55 -16.35 -11.91
C ASN A 31 3.33 -17.22 -12.19
N SER A 32 2.20 -16.59 -12.49
CA SER A 32 1.12 -17.22 -13.21
C SER A 32 1.54 -17.33 -14.67
N ASN A 33 2.38 -18.31 -15.00
CA ASN A 33 2.43 -18.82 -16.36
C ASN A 33 1.16 -19.65 -16.58
N ASP A 34 0.42 -19.25 -17.61
CA ASP A 34 -0.54 -20.02 -18.40
C ASP A 34 -1.69 -20.71 -17.65
N GLY A 35 -2.84 -20.05 -17.75
CA GLY A 35 -4.14 -20.65 -17.52
C GLY A 35 -5.21 -19.74 -18.09
N GLU A 36 -5.29 -19.63 -19.42
CA GLU A 36 -6.46 -19.10 -20.12
C GLU A 36 -7.68 -19.93 -19.70
N ILE A 37 -8.40 -19.47 -18.68
CA ILE A 37 -9.76 -19.94 -18.41
C ILE A 37 -10.65 -19.18 -19.40
N ASN A 38 -11.04 -19.86 -20.48
CA ASN A 38 -12.08 -19.41 -21.39
C ASN A 38 -13.40 -19.29 -20.62
N GLN A 39 -13.65 -18.13 -20.01
CA GLN A 39 -15.00 -17.68 -19.70
C GLN A 39 -15.60 -17.16 -21.01
N GLU A 40 -16.68 -17.79 -21.50
CA GLU A 40 -17.44 -17.24 -22.63
C GLU A 40 -17.98 -15.86 -22.23
N LYS A 41 -17.33 -14.80 -22.73
CA LYS A 41 -17.89 -13.44 -22.66
C LYS A 41 -19.23 -13.42 -23.40
N PRO A 42 -20.25 -12.72 -22.87
CA PRO A 42 -21.52 -12.58 -23.57
C PRO A 42 -21.30 -11.98 -24.96
N ALA A 43 -21.95 -12.55 -25.99
CA ALA A 43 -21.72 -12.23 -27.40
C ALA A 43 -21.80 -10.72 -27.70
N THR A 44 -22.66 -9.99 -27.00
CA THR A 44 -22.82 -8.54 -27.10
C THR A 44 -21.59 -7.75 -26.61
N GLU A 45 -20.93 -8.19 -25.53
CA GLU A 45 -19.71 -7.55 -25.01
C GLU A 45 -18.52 -7.78 -25.95
N VAL A 46 -18.44 -8.97 -26.55
CA VAL A 46 -17.42 -9.31 -27.57
C VAL A 46 -17.58 -8.46 -28.83
N ILE A 47 -18.81 -8.23 -29.27
CA ILE A 47 -19.13 -7.40 -30.44
C ILE A 47 -18.81 -5.92 -30.14
N HIS A 48 -19.20 -5.40 -28.98
CA HIS A 48 -18.95 -4.01 -28.61
C HIS A 48 -17.45 -3.69 -28.49
N ASN A 49 -16.69 -4.57 -27.82
CA ASN A 49 -15.24 -4.41 -27.67
C ASN A 49 -14.51 -4.47 -29.02
N ARG A 50 -14.95 -5.37 -29.93
CA ARG A 50 -14.42 -5.47 -31.29
C ARG A 50 -14.72 -4.23 -32.13
N PHE A 51 -15.95 -3.73 -32.07
CA PHE A 51 -16.34 -2.50 -32.76
C PHE A 51 -15.50 -1.31 -32.31
N ALA A 52 -15.38 -1.09 -31.00
CA ALA A 52 -14.61 0.02 -30.44
C ALA A 52 -13.12 -0.03 -30.85
N LYS A 53 -12.51 -1.22 -30.78
CA LYS A 53 -11.11 -1.42 -31.19
C LYS A 53 -10.90 -1.14 -32.68
N ASN A 54 -11.79 -1.64 -33.54
CA ASN A 54 -11.71 -1.44 -34.99
C ASN A 54 -11.91 0.03 -35.37
N LEU A 55 -12.89 0.70 -34.75
CA LEU A 55 -13.14 2.12 -34.97
C LEU A 55 -11.94 2.98 -34.57
N LEU A 56 -11.36 2.75 -33.39
CA LEU A 56 -10.16 3.46 -32.94
C LEU A 56 -8.97 3.19 -33.86
N GLN A 57 -8.83 1.95 -34.35
CA GLN A 57 -7.79 1.62 -35.33
C GLN A 57 -7.97 2.40 -36.63
N GLU A 58 -9.16 2.43 -37.22
CA GLU A 58 -9.41 3.19 -38.45
C GLU A 58 -9.21 4.70 -38.27
N LEU A 59 -9.69 5.27 -37.17
CA LEU A 59 -9.60 6.72 -36.91
C LEU A 59 -8.17 7.18 -36.62
N LEU A 60 -7.35 6.36 -35.95
CA LEU A 60 -6.01 6.75 -35.50
C LEU A 60 -4.89 6.27 -36.41
N SER A 61 -5.13 5.30 -37.31
CA SER A 61 -4.12 4.82 -38.29
C SER A 61 -3.52 5.92 -39.17
N PRO A 62 -4.26 6.99 -39.58
CA PRO A 62 -3.67 8.11 -40.30
C PRO A 62 -2.71 8.96 -39.46
N LEU A 63 -2.83 8.92 -38.13
CA LEU A 63 -2.03 9.70 -37.19
C LEU A 63 -0.83 8.91 -36.63
N GLY A 64 -0.81 7.60 -36.79
CA GLY A 64 0.30 6.74 -36.34
C GLY A 64 -0.06 5.25 -36.30
N THR A 65 0.86 4.45 -35.77
CA THR A 65 0.68 2.99 -35.68
C THR A 65 -0.24 2.62 -34.51
N VAL A 66 -1.36 1.97 -34.80
CA VAL A 66 -2.27 1.44 -33.79
C VAL A 66 -1.97 -0.04 -33.50
N ASN A 67 -1.46 -0.32 -32.31
CA ASN A 67 -1.21 -1.69 -31.84
C ASN A 67 -2.35 -2.13 -30.90
N VAL A 68 -3.27 -2.95 -31.42
CA VAL A 68 -4.47 -3.40 -30.68
C VAL A 68 -4.15 -4.48 -29.63
N ARG A 69 -2.96 -5.08 -29.70
CA ARG A 69 -2.48 -6.15 -28.82
C ARG A 69 -0.99 -5.98 -28.57
N ARG A 70 -0.64 -5.09 -27.65
CA ARG A 70 0.73 -5.00 -27.14
C ARG A 70 0.80 -5.81 -25.86
N ASP A 71 1.53 -6.91 -25.90
CA ASP A 71 1.80 -7.72 -24.71
C ASP A 71 2.73 -6.92 -23.80
N VAL A 72 2.34 -6.79 -22.53
CA VAL A 72 3.12 -6.13 -21.49
C VAL A 72 3.72 -7.24 -20.62
N THR A 73 5.02 -7.46 -20.73
CA THR A 73 5.74 -8.42 -19.88
C THR A 73 5.78 -7.88 -18.45
N SER A 74 5.20 -8.60 -17.49
CA SER A 74 5.29 -8.23 -16.07
C SER A 74 6.55 -8.83 -15.46
N GLU A 75 7.50 -8.00 -15.04
CA GLU A 75 8.56 -8.44 -14.13
C GLU A 75 7.99 -8.69 -12.72
N ILE A 76 8.59 -9.65 -12.00
CA ILE A 76 8.21 -9.96 -10.62
C ILE A 76 8.58 -8.77 -9.74
N ARG A 77 7.57 -8.13 -9.14
CA ARG A 77 7.74 -7.06 -8.16
C ARG A 77 7.21 -7.55 -6.82
N GLU A 78 8.00 -7.37 -5.75
CA GLU A 78 7.60 -7.70 -4.38
C GLU A 78 6.24 -7.06 -4.03
N ILE A 79 5.36 -7.83 -3.39
CA ILE A 79 4.02 -7.36 -3.00
C ILE A 79 4.12 -6.59 -1.67
N PRO A 80 3.32 -5.52 -1.50
CA PRO A 80 3.15 -4.83 -0.22
C PRO A 80 2.71 -5.75 0.92
N ILE A 81 2.77 -5.24 2.15
CA ILE A 81 2.32 -5.91 3.36
C ILE A 81 0.79 -6.05 3.29
N TYR A 82 0.27 -7.26 3.15
CA TYR A 82 -1.16 -7.54 3.19
C TYR A 82 -1.60 -7.92 4.60
N PHE A 83 -2.51 -7.15 5.17
CA PHE A 83 -3.02 -7.32 6.52
C PHE A 83 -4.49 -7.75 6.51
N THR A 84 -4.82 -8.70 7.39
CA THR A 84 -6.21 -9.05 7.72
C THR A 84 -6.38 -9.05 9.22
N GLN A 85 -7.31 -8.24 9.72
CA GLN A 85 -7.59 -8.12 11.13
C GLN A 85 -8.20 -9.42 11.67
N THR A 86 -7.70 -9.91 12.81
CA THR A 86 -8.24 -11.09 13.50
C THR A 86 -8.70 -10.81 14.92
N THR A 87 -8.15 -9.79 15.58
CA THR A 87 -8.66 -9.31 16.87
C THR A 87 -9.79 -8.31 16.67
N SER A 88 -10.77 -8.32 17.56
CA SER A 88 -11.77 -7.26 17.67
C SER A 88 -11.62 -6.47 18.97
N GLN A 89 -10.51 -6.66 19.70
CA GLN A 89 -10.27 -5.93 20.96
C GLN A 89 -9.94 -4.46 20.67
N PRO A 90 -10.77 -3.50 21.11
CA PRO A 90 -10.54 -2.09 20.82
C PRO A 90 -9.21 -1.57 21.38
N GLN A 91 -8.81 -2.05 22.56
CA GLN A 91 -7.60 -1.62 23.23
C GLN A 91 -6.32 -1.95 22.43
N ASP A 92 -6.24 -3.11 21.79
CA ASP A 92 -5.07 -3.49 20.98
C ASP A 92 -4.94 -2.61 19.73
N ILE A 93 -6.08 -2.24 19.14
CA ILE A 93 -6.15 -1.33 17.99
C ILE A 93 -5.78 0.09 18.42
N GLU A 94 -6.31 0.56 19.56
CA GLU A 94 -6.01 1.87 20.14
C GLU A 94 -4.53 2.02 20.51
N ASN A 95 -3.88 0.96 21.01
CA ASN A 95 -2.45 0.95 21.31
C ASN A 95 -1.56 1.20 20.08
N LEU A 96 -2.07 0.86 18.88
CA LEU A 96 -1.40 1.13 17.60
C LEU A 96 -1.77 2.50 17.00
N GLY A 97 -2.64 3.28 17.65
CA GLY A 97 -3.01 4.62 17.23
C GLY A 97 -3.50 4.69 15.77
N LEU A 98 -2.91 5.59 14.99
CA LEU A 98 -3.23 5.78 13.57
C LEU A 98 -2.94 4.52 12.74
N LEU A 99 -1.88 3.76 13.05
CA LEU A 99 -1.57 2.50 12.37
C LEU A 99 -2.70 1.48 12.60
N GLY A 100 -3.21 1.37 13.83
CA GLY A 100 -4.35 0.54 14.17
C GLY A 100 -5.62 0.97 13.43
N ARG A 101 -5.88 2.28 13.35
CA ARG A 101 -7.01 2.83 12.59
C ARG A 101 -6.93 2.55 11.09
N MET A 102 -5.73 2.60 10.51
CA MET A 102 -5.47 2.26 9.10
C MET A 102 -5.66 0.76 8.83
N ALA A 103 -5.38 -0.07 9.84
CA ALA A 103 -5.53 -1.51 9.83
C ALA A 103 -6.99 -1.94 10.05
N GLY A 104 -7.88 -1.52 9.14
CA GLY A 104 -9.27 -1.97 9.07
C GLY A 104 -9.40 -3.48 8.77
N PRO A 105 -10.57 -3.98 8.34
CA PRO A 105 -10.78 -5.42 8.13
C PRO A 105 -9.72 -6.08 7.25
N THR A 106 -9.36 -5.41 6.15
CA THR A 106 -8.21 -5.72 5.31
C THR A 106 -7.52 -4.44 4.88
N ALA A 107 -6.19 -4.45 4.90
CA ALA A 107 -5.36 -3.30 4.54
C ALA A 107 -4.08 -3.74 3.84
N ILE A 108 -3.52 -2.85 3.04
CA ILE A 108 -2.24 -3.02 2.38
C ILE A 108 -1.34 -1.86 2.77
N PHE A 109 -0.11 -2.13 3.17
CA PHE A 109 0.87 -1.10 3.48
C PHE A 109 2.08 -1.22 2.56
N GLU A 110 2.41 -0.13 1.87
CA GLU A 110 3.58 -0.01 1.02
C GLU A 110 4.47 1.12 1.56
N PRO A 111 5.46 0.81 2.42
CA PRO A 111 6.41 1.78 2.89
C PRO A 111 7.45 2.09 1.80
N LEU A 112 7.69 3.38 1.56
CA LEU A 112 8.73 3.87 0.67
C LEU A 112 9.87 4.43 1.51
N GLY A 113 11.09 3.98 1.23
CA GLY A 113 12.27 4.55 1.85
C GLY A 113 12.50 6.01 1.46
N ASN A 114 12.09 6.45 0.28
CA ASN A 114 12.41 7.78 -0.24
C ASN A 114 11.16 8.66 -0.45
N PRO A 115 11.34 9.98 -0.60
CA PRO A 115 10.29 10.85 -1.09
C PRO A 115 9.63 10.26 -2.34
N ILE A 116 8.30 10.16 -2.32
CA ILE A 116 7.57 9.50 -3.40
C ILE A 116 7.73 10.25 -4.72
N ILE A 117 8.01 9.51 -5.80
CA ILE A 117 7.99 10.03 -7.17
C ILE A 117 6.89 9.36 -8.00
N LYS A 118 6.62 9.93 -9.19
CA LYS A 118 5.53 9.47 -10.07
C LYS A 118 5.61 7.98 -10.41
N ASN A 119 6.82 7.44 -10.63
CA ASN A 119 6.99 6.03 -10.96
C ASN A 119 6.65 5.13 -9.77
N ASP A 120 7.06 5.49 -8.55
CA ASP A 120 6.70 4.74 -7.34
C ASP A 120 5.19 4.62 -7.18
N MET A 121 4.46 5.71 -7.46
CA MET A 121 2.99 5.68 -7.40
C MET A 121 2.39 4.68 -8.39
N TRP A 122 2.85 4.69 -9.65
CA TRP A 122 2.39 3.71 -10.63
C TRP A 122 2.78 2.29 -10.27
N ASP A 123 3.95 2.10 -9.65
CA ASP A 123 4.40 0.79 -9.18
C ASP A 123 3.53 0.29 -8.02
N CYS A 124 3.23 1.14 -7.03
CA CYS A 124 2.31 0.84 -5.93
C CYS A 124 0.92 0.46 -6.45
N MET A 125 0.37 1.29 -7.35
CA MET A 125 -0.95 1.06 -7.94
C MET A 125 -0.97 -0.20 -8.80
N GLY A 126 0.09 -0.48 -9.56
CA GLY A 126 0.22 -1.70 -10.36
C GLY A 126 0.18 -2.97 -9.50
N LYS A 127 0.91 -2.98 -8.38
CA LYS A 127 0.88 -4.08 -7.40
C LYS A 127 -0.52 -4.25 -6.82
N TYR A 128 -1.16 -3.15 -6.43
CA TYR A 128 -2.51 -3.16 -5.88
C TYR A 128 -3.55 -3.68 -6.87
N LEU A 129 -3.52 -3.21 -8.11
CA LEU A 129 -4.44 -3.65 -9.16
C LEU A 129 -4.28 -5.13 -9.49
N LYS A 130 -3.05 -5.66 -9.49
CA LYS A 130 -2.81 -7.10 -9.68
C LYS A 130 -3.49 -7.93 -8.60
N LEU A 131 -3.29 -7.56 -7.33
CA LEU A 131 -3.93 -8.22 -6.20
C LEU A 131 -5.47 -8.13 -6.29
N ARG A 132 -6.02 -6.98 -6.73
CA ARG A 132 -7.47 -6.86 -6.93
C ARG A 132 -8.00 -7.88 -7.93
N VAL A 133 -7.29 -8.07 -9.05
CA VAL A 133 -7.67 -9.09 -10.06
C VAL A 133 -7.65 -10.49 -9.43
N GLU A 134 -6.62 -10.82 -8.65
CA GLU A 134 -6.53 -12.12 -7.95
C GLU A 134 -7.69 -12.33 -6.96
N LEU A 135 -8.06 -11.28 -6.20
CA LEU A 135 -9.20 -11.32 -5.28
C LEU A 135 -10.53 -11.47 -6.02
N GLU A 136 -10.73 -10.73 -7.12
CA GLU A 136 -11.93 -10.86 -7.96
C GLU A 136 -12.08 -12.28 -8.51
N GLU A 137 -11.01 -12.88 -9.01
CA GLU A 137 -11.04 -14.26 -9.46
C GLU A 137 -11.40 -15.22 -8.34
N LYS A 138 -10.86 -15.01 -7.14
CA LYS A 138 -11.19 -15.83 -5.97
C LYS A 138 -12.68 -15.72 -5.62
N PHE A 139 -13.22 -14.50 -5.57
CA PHE A 139 -14.64 -14.30 -5.30
C PHE A 139 -15.53 -14.95 -6.37
N LYS A 140 -15.17 -14.80 -7.66
CA LYS A 140 -15.84 -15.47 -8.79
C LYS A 140 -15.83 -16.99 -8.64
N LYS A 141 -14.65 -17.59 -8.42
CA LYS A 141 -14.49 -19.04 -8.26
C LYS A 141 -15.30 -19.59 -7.10
N GLN A 142 -15.50 -18.80 -6.04
CA GLN A 142 -16.25 -19.16 -4.85
C GLN A 142 -17.72 -18.73 -4.89
N ASN A 143 -18.17 -18.09 -5.96
CA ASN A 143 -19.51 -17.51 -6.12
C ASN A 143 -19.94 -16.62 -4.93
N ILE A 144 -18.96 -15.91 -4.34
CA ILE A 144 -19.19 -14.94 -3.28
C ILE A 144 -19.53 -13.62 -3.95
N PRO A 145 -20.63 -12.93 -3.63
CA PRO A 145 -20.84 -11.55 -4.07
C PRO A 145 -19.87 -10.59 -3.38
N TRP A 146 -19.36 -9.59 -4.09
CA TRP A 146 -18.45 -8.57 -3.53
C TRP A 146 -18.82 -7.18 -4.00
N ASP A 147 -18.46 -6.19 -3.19
CA ASP A 147 -18.50 -4.77 -3.54
C ASP A 147 -17.12 -4.12 -3.31
N LEU A 148 -17.05 -2.79 -3.35
CA LEU A 148 -15.80 -2.07 -3.14
C LEU A 148 -15.19 -2.30 -1.74
N SER A 149 -16.02 -2.55 -0.73
CA SER A 149 -15.57 -2.74 0.66
C SER A 149 -14.82 -4.06 0.87
N ALA A 150 -15.04 -5.05 0.00
CA ALA A 150 -14.36 -6.34 0.03
C ALA A 150 -12.88 -6.27 -0.36
N PHE A 151 -12.44 -5.20 -1.01
CA PHE A 151 -11.05 -5.01 -1.41
C PHE A 151 -10.28 -4.23 -0.36
N PRO A 152 -9.05 -4.61 0.03
CA PRO A 152 -8.27 -3.86 1.03
C PRO A 152 -8.03 -2.40 0.63
N MET A 153 -7.87 -1.54 1.64
CA MET A 153 -7.38 -0.17 1.47
C MET A 153 -5.86 -0.19 1.29
N LEU A 154 -5.33 0.47 0.25
CA LEU A 154 -3.91 0.68 0.03
C LEU A 154 -3.42 1.94 0.75
N TRP A 155 -2.44 1.78 1.64
CA TRP A 155 -1.73 2.85 2.32
C TRP A 155 -0.29 2.94 1.82
N ILE A 156 0.03 4.01 1.09
CA ILE A 156 1.39 4.28 0.60
C ILE A 156 2.06 5.20 1.62
N LEU A 157 3.07 4.71 2.33
CA LEU A 157 3.75 5.47 3.39
C LEU A 157 5.02 6.08 2.81
N THR A 158 5.15 7.40 2.83
CA THR A 158 6.32 8.09 2.28
C THR A 158 6.85 9.14 3.25
N PRO A 159 8.18 9.34 3.37
CA PRO A 159 8.74 10.41 4.19
C PRO A 159 8.17 11.78 3.81
N THR A 160 8.16 12.10 2.51
CA THR A 160 7.71 13.40 2.00
C THR A 160 7.07 13.25 0.63
N ALA A 161 6.10 14.09 0.31
CA ALA A 161 5.54 14.26 -1.03
C ALA A 161 5.50 15.75 -1.37
N SER A 162 5.64 16.12 -2.65
CA SER A 162 5.45 17.51 -3.07
C SER A 162 3.99 17.80 -3.39
N ASP A 163 3.58 19.06 -3.26
CA ASP A 163 2.23 19.52 -3.63
C ASP A 163 1.92 19.20 -5.11
N ASP A 164 2.90 19.38 -6.00
CA ASP A 164 2.77 19.04 -7.42
C ASP A 164 2.52 17.54 -7.64
N PHE A 165 3.17 16.70 -6.84
CA PHE A 165 2.96 15.25 -6.90
C PHE A 165 1.54 14.90 -6.41
N LEU A 166 1.13 15.40 -5.24
CA LEU A 166 -0.19 15.13 -4.65
C LEU A 166 -1.31 15.62 -5.57
N THR A 167 -1.19 16.84 -6.08
CA THR A 167 -2.13 17.44 -7.03
C THR A 167 -2.18 16.65 -8.33
N GLY A 168 -1.03 16.21 -8.84
CA GLY A 168 -0.93 15.44 -10.08
C GLY A 168 -1.66 14.09 -10.02
N PHE A 169 -1.81 13.50 -8.84
CA PHE A 169 -2.58 12.26 -8.63
C PHE A 169 -3.99 12.50 -8.06
N GLY A 170 -4.39 13.75 -7.85
CA GLY A 170 -5.67 14.09 -7.24
C GLY A 170 -5.79 13.52 -5.82
N ALA A 171 -4.69 13.53 -5.06
CA ALA A 171 -4.66 13.10 -3.68
C ALA A 171 -4.95 14.30 -2.77
N PHE A 172 -6.09 14.28 -2.08
CA PHE A 172 -6.58 15.41 -1.30
C PHE A 172 -6.57 15.12 0.20
N PRO A 173 -6.25 16.11 1.04
CA PRO A 173 -6.27 15.93 2.49
C PRO A 173 -7.70 15.72 3.00
N ASP A 174 -7.84 14.93 4.07
CA ASP A 174 -9.11 14.73 4.78
C ASP A 174 -8.91 14.91 6.29
N GLU A 175 -8.56 16.13 6.72
CA GLU A 175 -8.30 16.41 8.14
C GLU A 175 -9.58 16.34 9.00
N ALA A 176 -10.76 16.48 8.41
CA ALA A 176 -12.02 16.42 9.13
C ALA A 176 -12.31 15.01 9.67
N ASN A 177 -11.99 13.98 8.88
CA ASN A 177 -12.13 12.60 9.32
C ASN A 177 -10.80 12.03 9.83
N TRP A 178 -9.67 12.49 9.32
CA TRP A 178 -8.34 11.98 9.64
C TRP A 178 -7.48 13.03 10.35
N MET A 179 -6.31 13.32 9.82
CA MET A 179 -5.35 14.29 10.36
C MET A 179 -4.39 14.74 9.28
N LYS A 180 -3.61 15.77 9.59
CA LYS A 180 -2.55 16.27 8.72
C LYS A 180 -1.61 15.14 8.30
N GLY A 181 -1.18 15.16 7.03
CA GLY A 181 -0.33 14.13 6.42
C GLY A 181 -1.09 12.96 5.78
N MET A 182 -2.43 12.95 5.84
CA MET A 182 -3.27 11.91 5.24
C MET A 182 -3.94 12.42 3.96
N TYR A 183 -3.57 11.87 2.80
CA TYR A 183 -4.08 12.27 1.49
C TYR A 183 -4.77 11.11 0.79
N PHE A 184 -6.01 11.32 0.33
CA PHE A 184 -6.85 10.28 -0.26
C PHE A 184 -7.02 10.50 -1.75
N LEU A 185 -6.91 9.40 -2.51
CA LEU A 185 -7.32 9.38 -3.92
C LEU A 185 -8.84 9.20 -4.02
N GLY A 186 -9.38 9.30 -5.24
CA GLY A 186 -10.78 8.99 -5.50
C GLY A 186 -11.20 7.64 -4.90
N SER A 187 -12.36 7.60 -4.23
CA SER A 187 -12.78 6.47 -3.39
C SER A 187 -12.77 5.11 -4.08
N ALA A 188 -13.04 5.06 -5.40
CA ALA A 188 -12.98 3.85 -6.21
C ALA A 188 -11.60 3.17 -6.21
N PHE A 189 -10.53 3.94 -6.00
CA PHE A 189 -9.18 3.40 -5.92
C PHE A 189 -8.87 2.74 -4.58
N ARG A 190 -9.66 2.98 -3.51
CA ARG A 190 -9.38 2.46 -2.15
C ARG A 190 -7.90 2.67 -1.78
N SER A 191 -7.37 3.88 -2.02
CA SER A 191 -5.96 4.18 -1.81
C SER A 191 -5.73 5.56 -1.19
N ALA A 192 -4.66 5.68 -0.42
CA ALA A 192 -4.24 6.89 0.25
C ALA A 192 -2.71 6.94 0.40
N ILE A 193 -2.19 8.16 0.46
CA ILE A 193 -0.79 8.49 0.67
C ILE A 193 -0.65 9.09 2.06
N VAL A 194 0.26 8.53 2.85
CA VAL A 194 0.62 9.02 4.17
C VAL A 194 1.98 9.70 4.09
N VAL A 195 1.97 11.01 4.24
CA VAL A 195 3.15 11.88 4.20
C VAL A 195 3.69 12.03 5.62
N ILE A 196 4.66 11.19 5.97
CA ILE A 196 5.07 10.96 7.36
C ILE A 196 5.59 12.22 8.04
N HIS A 197 6.34 13.07 7.34
CA HIS A 197 6.89 14.29 7.94
C HIS A 197 5.82 15.34 8.31
N GLU A 198 4.60 15.21 7.78
CA GLU A 198 3.48 16.10 8.10
C GLU A 198 2.64 15.60 9.25
N LEU A 199 2.81 14.33 9.66
CA LEU A 199 2.06 13.75 10.76
C LEU A 199 2.36 14.52 12.07
N PRO A 200 1.34 14.85 12.87
CA PRO A 200 1.53 15.56 14.13
C PRO A 200 2.40 14.75 15.11
N GLU A 201 3.22 15.42 15.91
CA GLU A 201 4.06 14.78 16.94
C GLU A 201 3.23 14.43 18.20
N ILE A 202 2.37 13.43 18.07
CA ILE A 202 1.50 12.89 19.13
C ILE A 202 1.64 11.36 19.21
N SER A 203 1.24 10.77 20.34
CA SER A 203 1.34 9.34 20.61
C SER A 203 0.72 8.47 19.50
N GLU A 204 -0.39 8.93 18.93
CA GLU A 204 -1.20 8.22 17.95
C GLU A 204 -0.45 8.02 16.62
N THR A 205 0.53 8.86 16.30
CA THR A 205 1.31 8.79 15.04
C THR A 205 2.70 8.21 15.23
N LEU A 206 3.10 7.90 16.48
CA LEU A 206 4.44 7.47 16.84
C LEU A 206 4.94 6.34 15.94
N TRP A 207 4.14 5.29 15.80
CA TRP A 207 4.54 4.09 15.06
C TRP A 207 4.81 4.37 13.57
N LEU A 208 4.12 5.34 12.97
CA LEU A 208 4.35 5.76 11.59
C LEU A 208 5.54 6.72 11.48
N ARG A 209 5.73 7.63 12.44
CA ARG A 209 6.89 8.55 12.47
C ARG A 209 8.22 7.81 12.65
N MET A 210 8.23 6.62 13.24
CA MET A 210 9.38 5.71 13.27
C MET A 210 9.86 5.30 11.85
N LEU A 211 8.98 5.32 10.86
CA LEU A 211 9.29 5.07 9.44
C LEU A 211 9.70 6.35 8.69
N GLY A 212 9.75 7.49 9.38
CA GLY A 212 10.18 8.76 8.83
C GLY A 212 11.70 8.83 8.63
N ARG A 213 12.19 10.02 8.28
CA ARG A 213 13.64 10.29 8.12
C ARG A 213 14.10 11.46 8.95
N GLY A 214 15.41 11.50 9.21
CA GLY A 214 16.08 12.64 9.85
C GLY A 214 15.47 12.96 11.21
N GLU A 215 15.13 14.23 11.43
CA GLU A 215 14.58 14.70 12.71
C GLU A 215 13.26 14.02 13.10
N VAL A 216 12.41 13.69 12.12
CA VAL A 216 11.11 13.02 12.38
C VAL A 216 11.33 11.69 13.07
N GLN A 217 12.24 10.86 12.53
CA GLN A 217 12.57 9.56 13.09
C GLN A 217 13.32 9.70 14.42
N GLN A 218 14.25 10.65 14.54
CA GLN A 218 14.99 10.88 15.77
C GLN A 218 14.07 11.26 16.94
N ARG A 219 13.08 12.14 16.70
CA ARG A 219 12.07 12.52 17.70
C ARG A 219 11.16 11.35 18.05
N ALA A 220 10.74 10.56 17.05
CA ALA A 220 9.96 9.34 17.29
C ALA A 220 10.73 8.33 18.16
N ILE A 221 12.03 8.13 17.91
CA ILE A 221 12.87 7.24 18.74
C ILE A 221 13.01 7.79 20.17
N ALA A 222 13.15 9.10 20.34
CA ALA A 222 13.22 9.71 21.67
C ALA A 222 11.92 9.50 22.45
N GLU A 223 10.77 9.67 21.80
CA GLU A 223 9.45 9.39 22.34
C GLU A 223 9.27 7.90 22.68
N LEU A 224 9.67 7.00 21.78
CA LEU A 224 9.65 5.55 21.97
C LEU A 224 10.43 5.14 23.23
N LYS A 225 11.60 5.73 23.45
CA LYS A 225 12.43 5.44 24.62
C LYS A 225 11.77 5.83 25.94
N ASN A 226 10.89 6.83 25.93
CA ASN A 226 10.15 7.33 27.09
C ASN A 226 8.87 6.54 27.39
N LEU A 227 8.43 5.63 26.50
CA LEU A 227 7.35 4.69 26.82
C LEU A 227 7.73 3.76 27.99
N ALA A 228 6.71 3.23 28.66
CA ALA A 228 6.89 2.29 29.77
C ALA A 228 7.80 1.11 29.38
N VAL A 229 8.71 0.73 30.28
CA VAL A 229 9.79 -0.22 29.97
C VAL A 229 9.26 -1.62 29.65
N ASP A 230 8.12 -1.97 30.23
CA ASP A 230 7.38 -3.22 30.05
C ASP A 230 6.38 -3.18 28.88
N ASN A 231 6.29 -2.06 28.14
CA ASN A 231 5.43 -1.99 26.96
C ASN A 231 5.96 -2.93 25.85
N PRO A 232 5.18 -3.94 25.42
CA PRO A 232 5.65 -4.93 24.45
C PRO A 232 5.95 -4.31 23.07
N LEU A 233 5.15 -3.33 22.62
CA LEU A 233 5.36 -2.65 21.35
C LEU A 233 6.67 -1.83 21.36
N ARG A 234 7.01 -1.23 22.51
CA ARG A 234 8.29 -0.54 22.70
C ARG A 234 9.47 -1.49 22.55
N ILE A 235 9.38 -2.66 23.19
CA ILE A 235 10.45 -3.67 23.14
C ILE A 235 10.68 -4.10 21.70
N SER A 236 9.62 -4.52 21.00
CA SER A 236 9.71 -4.94 19.60
C SER A 236 10.27 -3.83 18.69
N ALA A 237 9.77 -2.61 18.81
CA ALA A 237 10.24 -1.49 17.99
C ALA A 237 11.73 -1.17 18.21
N LEU A 238 12.21 -1.21 19.46
CA LEU A 238 13.63 -0.98 19.77
C LEU A 238 14.53 -2.12 19.31
N GLU A 239 14.06 -3.37 19.34
CA GLU A 239 14.79 -4.53 18.81
C GLU A 239 15.09 -4.35 17.32
N PHE A 240 14.06 -4.08 16.49
CA PHE A 240 14.25 -3.84 15.05
C PHE A 240 15.15 -2.64 14.77
N TRP A 241 14.97 -1.54 15.50
CA TRP A 241 15.80 -0.36 15.32
C TRP A 241 17.28 -0.64 15.61
N ASN A 242 17.58 -1.40 16.66
CA ASN A 242 18.96 -1.76 17.01
C ASN A 242 19.59 -2.73 15.99
N GLU A 243 18.80 -3.62 15.39
CA GLU A 243 19.25 -4.50 14.31
C GLU A 243 19.56 -3.71 13.03
N GLU A 244 18.74 -2.72 12.68
CA GLU A 244 19.00 -1.80 11.57
C GLU A 244 20.29 -1.00 11.77
N GLY A 245 20.52 -0.50 13.00
CA GLY A 245 21.76 0.20 13.37
C GLY A 245 23.02 -0.67 13.23
N LYS A 246 22.92 -1.98 13.42
CA LYS A 246 24.04 -2.92 13.21
C LYS A 246 24.28 -3.17 11.72
N ASN A 247 23.21 -3.34 10.94
CA ASN A 247 23.30 -3.62 9.49
C ASN A 247 23.74 -2.41 8.66
N SER A 248 23.58 -1.19 9.17
CA SER A 248 24.03 0.05 8.51
C SER A 248 25.51 0.39 8.72
N ASN A 249 26.19 -0.29 9.66
CA ASN A 249 27.62 -0.12 9.97
C ASN A 249 28.50 -1.30 9.52
N ALA A 250 27.92 -2.26 8.80
CA ALA A 250 28.58 -3.41 8.17
C ALA A 250 28.70 -3.20 6.66
#